data_AF-A0A485A617-F1
#
_entry.id   AF-A0A485A617-F1
#
_cell.length_a   1.000
_cell.length_b   1.000
_cell.length_c   1.000
_cell.angle_alpha   90.00
_cell.angle_beta   90.00
_cell.angle_gamma   90.00
#
_symmetry.space_group_name_H-M   'P 1'
#
loop_
_entity.id
_entity.type
_entity.pdbx_description
1 polymer ?
#
loop_
_entity_poly.entity_id
_entity_poly.type
_entity_poly.pdbx_seq_one_letter_code
_entity_poly.pdbx_strand_id
1 'polypeptide(L)'
;MHDKLKFGEGALDNMVELSGKTQEYLTRATQRYYGKTPMQIINDIRINFAKKQLEITNYSVTDIAYESGYSSPSLFIKTFKKLTSFTPSNYRKKLTVIN
;
A
#
# COMPACT_ATOMS: atom_id res chain seq x y z
N MET A 1 -8.57 -5.07 -11.58
CA MET A 1 -7.20 -4.87 -12.08
C MET A 1 -6.58 -3.75 -11.24
N HIS A 2 -5.67 -4.05 -10.32
CA HIS A 2 -4.88 -3.00 -9.66
C HIS A 2 -3.87 -2.51 -10.69
N ASP A 3 -4.01 -1.27 -11.12
CA ASP A 3 -3.05 -0.66 -12.04
C ASP A 3 -1.78 -0.33 -11.23
N LYS A 4 -0.79 -1.22 -11.31
CA LYS A 4 0.52 -1.06 -10.63
C LYS A 4 1.16 0.29 -10.94
N LEU A 5 0.92 0.83 -12.14
CA LEU A 5 1.49 2.09 -12.58
C LEU A 5 0.95 3.27 -11.77
N LYS A 6 -0.31 3.18 -11.29
CA LYS A 6 -0.96 4.25 -10.51
C LYS A 6 -0.50 4.31 -9.06
N PHE A 7 -0.04 3.19 -8.51
CA PHE A 7 0.33 3.09 -7.09
C PHE A 7 1.80 2.68 -6.87
N GLY A 8 2.67 2.71 -7.89
CA GLY A 8 4.13 2.52 -7.79
C GLY A 8 4.90 3.77 -7.33
N GLU A 9 6.19 3.88 -7.60
CA GLU A 9 7.02 5.02 -7.14
C GLU A 9 6.43 6.40 -7.50
N GLY A 10 5.81 6.56 -8.67
CA GLY A 10 5.13 7.80 -9.10
C GLY A 10 3.71 7.99 -8.56
N ALA A 11 3.26 7.25 -7.54
CA ALA A 11 1.88 7.28 -7.09
C ALA A 11 1.39 8.66 -6.64
N LEU A 12 2.26 9.44 -6.01
CA LEU A 12 1.92 10.79 -5.58
C LEU A 12 1.81 11.74 -6.78
N ASP A 13 2.75 11.64 -7.73
CA ASP A 13 2.77 12.44 -8.95
C ASP A 13 1.55 12.14 -9.81
N ASN A 14 1.18 10.85 -9.94
CA ASN A 14 -0.06 10.44 -10.59
C ASN A 14 -1.30 11.04 -9.91
N MET A 15 -1.31 11.12 -8.58
CA MET A 15 -2.44 11.71 -7.84
C MET A 15 -2.54 13.22 -8.09
N VAL A 16 -1.39 13.91 -8.14
CA VAL A 16 -1.29 15.33 -8.52
C VAL A 16 -1.83 15.53 -9.92
N GLU A 17 -1.33 14.77 -10.90
CA GLU A 17 -1.72 14.85 -12.31
C GLU A 17 -3.21 14.58 -12.51
N LEU A 18 -3.72 13.46 -11.98
CA LEU A 18 -5.13 13.08 -12.11
C LEU A 18 -6.09 14.06 -11.43
N SER A 19 -5.64 14.73 -10.36
CA SER A 19 -6.46 15.71 -9.66
C SER A 19 -6.48 17.10 -10.32
N GLY A 20 -5.48 17.41 -11.15
CA GLY A 20 -5.25 18.77 -11.65
C GLY A 20 -4.97 19.78 -10.53
N LYS A 21 -4.47 19.33 -9.37
CA LYS A 21 -4.17 20.16 -8.19
C LYS A 21 -2.74 19.94 -7.73
N THR A 22 -2.17 20.95 -7.07
CA THR A 22 -0.83 20.84 -6.49
C THR A 22 -0.81 19.89 -5.30
N GLN A 23 0.37 19.36 -4.98
CA GLN A 23 0.57 18.47 -3.83
C GLN A 23 0.18 19.14 -2.49
N GLU A 24 0.40 20.44 -2.34
CA GLU A 24 0.03 21.19 -1.13
C GLU A 24 -1.48 21.32 -0.99
N TYR A 25 -2.19 21.52 -2.11
CA TYR A 25 -3.65 21.51 -2.09
C TYR A 25 -4.15 20.12 -1.69
N LEU A 26 -3.64 19.07 -2.32
CA LEU A 26 -4.02 17.69 -2.00
C LEU A 26 -3.74 17.37 -0.54
N THR A 27 -2.57 17.76 -0.01
CA THR A 27 -2.24 17.51 1.40
C THR A 27 -3.22 18.16 2.35
N ARG A 28 -3.58 19.44 2.13
CA ARG A 28 -4.58 20.14 2.94
C ARG A 28 -5.96 19.50 2.81
N ALA A 29 -6.38 19.18 1.60
CA ALA A 29 -7.68 18.59 1.33
C ALA A 29 -7.80 17.18 1.94
N THR A 30 -6.83 16.30 1.71
CA THR A 30 -6.88 14.94 2.24
C THR A 30 -6.79 14.93 3.76
N GLN A 31 -5.99 15.82 4.35
CA GLN A 31 -5.94 15.96 5.80
C GLN A 31 -7.29 16.43 6.36
N ARG A 32 -7.95 17.38 5.69
CA ARG A 32 -9.26 17.91 6.10
C ARG A 32 -10.37 16.88 6.00
N TYR A 33 -10.45 16.14 4.90
CA TYR A 33 -11.59 15.26 4.61
C TYR A 33 -11.38 13.81 5.05
N TYR A 34 -10.14 13.33 5.08
CA TYR A 34 -9.81 11.94 5.41
C TYR A 34 -8.91 11.79 6.64
N GLY A 35 -8.44 12.90 7.24
CA GLY A 35 -7.51 12.87 8.36
C GLY A 35 -6.12 12.33 8.01
N LYS A 36 -5.79 12.22 6.72
CA LYS A 36 -4.59 11.57 6.20
C LYS A 36 -3.92 12.39 5.11
N THR A 37 -2.60 12.33 5.01
CA THR A 37 -1.87 12.85 3.87
C THR A 37 -2.07 11.96 2.63
N PRO A 38 -1.83 12.46 1.41
CA PRO A 38 -1.96 11.68 0.19
C PRO A 38 -1.09 10.41 0.23
N MET A 39 0.13 10.54 0.76
CA MET A 39 1.05 9.40 0.89
C MET A 39 0.57 8.35 1.91
N GLN A 40 -0.12 8.77 2.98
CA GLN A 40 -0.74 7.82 3.91
C GLN A 40 -1.87 7.04 3.22
N ILE A 41 -2.70 7.72 2.43
CA ILE A 41 -3.76 7.07 1.66
C ILE A 41 -3.17 6.08 0.65
N ILE A 42 -2.12 6.46 -0.07
CA ILE A 42 -1.40 5.56 -1.00
C ILE A 42 -0.88 4.32 -0.26
N ASN A 43 -0.24 4.50 0.89
CA ASN A 43 0.26 3.37 1.69
C ASN A 43 -0.87 2.45 2.16
N ASP A 44 -2.00 3.00 2.61
CA ASP A 44 -3.16 2.19 3.01
C ASP A 44 -3.69 1.35 1.84
N ILE A 45 -3.79 1.94 0.65
CA ILE A 45 -4.20 1.23 -0.57
C ILE A 45 -3.24 0.08 -0.88
N ARG A 46 -1.92 0.35 -0.87
CA ARG A 46 -0.88 -0.67 -1.13
C ARG A 46 -0.95 -1.82 -0.12
N ILE A 47 -1.07 -1.49 1.18
CA ILE A 47 -1.12 -2.51 2.23
C ILE A 47 -2.41 -3.33 2.17
N ASN A 48 -3.55 -2.70 1.89
CA ASN A 48 -4.82 -3.42 1.73
C ASN A 48 -4.79 -4.39 0.54
N PHE A 49 -4.17 -3.98 -0.57
CA PHE A 49 -3.90 -4.87 -1.69
C PHE A 49 -3.00 -6.04 -1.26
N ALA A 50 -1.89 -5.76 -0.58
CA ALA A 50 -0.96 -6.78 -0.11
C ALA A 50 -1.63 -7.80 0.82
N LYS A 51 -2.48 -7.36 1.77
CA LYS A 51 -3.27 -8.25 2.64
C LYS A 51 -4.13 -9.21 1.81
N LYS A 52 -4.88 -8.66 0.85
CA LYS A 52 -5.71 -9.46 -0.04
C LYS A 52 -4.88 -10.48 -0.83
N GLN A 53 -3.70 -10.11 -1.34
CA GLN A 53 -2.81 -11.06 -2.01
C GLN A 53 -2.27 -12.15 -1.08
N LEU A 54 -1.96 -11.81 0.18
CA LEU A 54 -1.52 -12.77 1.19
C LEU A 54 -2.63 -13.78 1.55
N GLU A 55 -3.90 -13.35 1.46
CA GLU A 55 -5.10 -14.15 1.75
C GLU A 55 -5.50 -15.08 0.61
N ILE A 56 -5.42 -14.62 -0.65
CA ILE A 56 -5.99 -15.34 -1.79
C ILE A 56 -4.95 -16.03 -2.68
N THR A 57 -3.65 -15.82 -2.42
CA THR A 57 -2.56 -16.39 -3.24
C THR A 57 -1.44 -16.98 -2.40
N ASN A 58 -0.66 -17.87 -3.03
CA ASN A 58 0.57 -18.43 -2.48
C ASN A 58 1.84 -17.70 -2.96
N TYR A 59 1.71 -16.50 -3.55
CA TYR A 59 2.86 -15.74 -4.03
C TYR A 59 3.86 -15.42 -2.92
N SER A 60 5.14 -15.28 -3.29
CA SER A 60 6.16 -14.95 -2.31
C SER A 60 5.92 -13.55 -1.74
N VAL A 61 6.41 -13.30 -0.52
CA VAL A 61 6.34 -11.96 0.10
C VAL A 61 7.05 -10.92 -0.77
N THR A 62 8.12 -11.33 -1.45
CA THR A 62 8.88 -10.51 -2.40
C THR A 62 8.04 -10.11 -3.60
N ASP A 63 7.35 -11.08 -4.23
CA ASP A 63 6.49 -10.77 -5.39
C ASP A 63 5.36 -9.86 -4.97
N ILE A 64 4.70 -10.15 -3.85
CA ILE A 64 3.61 -9.31 -3.32
C ILE A 64 4.11 -7.89 -3.04
N ALA A 65 5.34 -7.70 -2.57
CA ALA A 65 5.90 -6.36 -2.36
C ALA A 65 5.95 -5.55 -3.66
N TYR A 66 6.48 -6.15 -4.73
CA TYR A 66 6.58 -5.51 -6.04
C TYR A 66 5.20 -5.29 -6.68
N GLU A 67 4.31 -6.28 -6.59
CA GLU A 67 2.92 -6.18 -7.04
C GLU A 67 2.16 -5.05 -6.31
N SER A 68 2.52 -4.80 -5.05
CA SER A 68 1.94 -3.72 -4.22
C SER A 68 2.57 -2.35 -4.48
N GLY A 69 3.49 -2.23 -5.45
CA GLY A 69 4.07 -0.95 -5.86
C GLY A 69 5.24 -0.47 -4.99
N TYR A 70 5.91 -1.37 -4.25
CA TYR A 70 7.15 -1.04 -3.54
C TYR A 70 8.38 -1.37 -4.40
N SER A 71 9.36 -0.46 -4.44
CA SER A 71 10.65 -0.70 -5.11
C SER A 71 11.58 -1.61 -4.32
N SER A 72 11.27 -1.90 -3.05
CA SER A 72 12.05 -2.80 -2.20
C SER A 72 11.16 -3.64 -1.27
N PRO A 73 11.36 -4.98 -1.22
CA PRO A 73 10.69 -5.84 -0.24
C PRO A 73 10.95 -5.41 1.22
N SER A 74 12.14 -4.88 1.52
CA SER A 74 12.48 -4.41 2.86
C SER A 74 11.62 -3.20 3.29
N LEU A 75 11.41 -2.26 2.37
CA LEU A 75 10.53 -1.09 2.61
C LEU A 75 9.07 -1.53 2.79
N PHE A 76 8.62 -2.48 1.98
CA PHE A 76 7.32 -3.10 2.11
C PHE A 76 7.13 -3.75 3.48
N ILE A 77 8.03 -4.64 3.90
CA ILE A 77 7.94 -5.36 5.17
C ILE A 77 7.89 -4.38 6.36
N LYS A 78 8.72 -3.34 6.34
CA LYS A 78 8.72 -2.29 7.38
C LYS A 78 7.38 -1.55 7.42
N THR A 79 6.85 -1.15 6.27
CA THR A 79 5.58 -0.42 6.17
C THR A 79 4.39 -1.30 6.55
N PHE A 80 4.35 -2.53 6.04
CA PHE A 80 3.32 -3.52 6.37
C PHE A 80 3.30 -3.81 7.86
N LYS A 81 4.46 -4.05 8.50
CA LYS A 81 4.54 -4.24 9.95
C LYS A 81 4.07 -3.01 10.72
N LYS A 82 4.44 -1.80 10.29
CA LYS A 82 3.99 -0.55 10.93
C LYS A 82 2.47 -0.41 10.89
N LEU A 83 1.83 -0.77 9.77
CA LEU A 83 0.39 -0.57 9.56
C LEU A 83 -0.49 -1.74 10.00
N THR A 84 0.08 -2.93 10.21
CA THR A 84 -0.68 -4.15 10.56
C THR A 84 -0.25 -4.79 11.87
N SER A 85 0.85 -4.33 12.47
CA SER A 85 1.53 -4.95 13.62
C SER A 85 2.14 -6.34 13.36
N PHE A 86 2.00 -6.90 12.15
CA PHE A 86 2.54 -8.21 11.78
C PHE A 86 3.50 -8.09 10.61
N THR A 87 4.51 -8.97 10.52
CA THR A 87 5.23 -9.13 9.25
C THR A 87 4.30 -9.81 8.23
N PRO A 88 4.50 -9.63 6.91
CA PRO A 88 3.69 -10.29 5.89
C PRO A 88 3.63 -11.82 6.08
N SER A 89 4.78 -12.45 6.38
CA SER A 89 4.85 -13.90 6.64
C SER A 89 4.06 -14.30 7.88
N ASN A 90 4.14 -13.54 8.97
CA ASN A 90 3.37 -13.84 10.19
C ASN A 90 1.88 -13.59 9.99
N TYR A 91 1.51 -12.56 9.23
CA TYR A 91 0.13 -12.30 8.84
C TYR A 91 -0.46 -13.51 8.09
N ARG A 92 0.25 -14.01 7.07
CA ARG A 92 -0.18 -15.21 6.32
C ARG A 92 -0.31 -16.44 7.21
N LYS A 93 0.67 -16.70 8.09
CA LYS A 93 0.62 -17.83 9.03
C LYS A 93 -0.60 -17.78 9.97
N LYS A 94 -1.06 -16.58 10.37
CA LYS A 94 -2.25 -16.46 11.21
C LYS A 94 -3.54 -16.81 10.47
N LEU A 95 -3.62 -16.55 9.17
CA LEU A 95 -4.79 -16.91 8.36
C LEU A 95 -4.97 -18.43 8.28
N THR A 96 -3.87 -19.18 8.18
CA THR A 96 -3.91 -20.65 8.11
C THR A 96 -4.24 -21.34 9.43
N VAL A 97 -4.21 -20.64 10.56
CA VAL A 97 -4.54 -21.20 11.90
C VAL A 97 -6.03 -21.02 12.24
N ILE A 98 -6.76 -20.20 11.47
CA ILE A 98 -8.17 -19.87 11.72
C ILE A 98 -9.13 -20.66 10.79
N ASN A 99 -8.59 -21.46 9.87
CA ASN A 99 -9.33 -22.41 9.03
C ASN A 99 -9.08 -23.84 9.49
#